data_AF-A0A3B3Y353-F1
#
_entry.id   AF-A0A3B3Y353-F1
#
_cell.length_a   1.000
_cell.length_b   1.000
_cell.length_c   1.000
_cell.angle_alpha   90.00
_cell.angle_beta   90.00
_cell.angle_gamma   90.00
#
_symmetry.space_group_name_H-M   'P 1'
#
loop_
_entity.id
_entity.type
_entity.pdbx_description
1 polymer ?
#
loop_
_entity_poly.entity_id
_entity_poly.type
_entity_poly.pdbx_seq_one_letter_code
_entity_poly.pdbx_strand_id
1 'polypeptide(L)'
;MAQTSLLQGKRFYCREWVFHKIQHCLQEKTNNLSGVSSTPSKQPLPVPPGGGVPVPGGITTGSAKSGSSWGVLLVGGPGSGKTALCTELLWPTSAQGTYRSLHKQSLAFHFCRADDSDTLCVGGFIRGLVAQICRGGLVPGYEEKVRDPAVQSTLQPGECERNPAEAFK
;
A
#
# COMPACT_ATOMS: atom_id res chain seq x y z
N MET A 1 -18.08 -1.19 4.15
CA MET A 1 -16.92 -1.29 3.23
C MET A 1 -17.15 -2.41 2.24
N ALA A 2 -16.94 -2.17 0.95
CA ALA A 2 -17.15 -3.17 -0.09
C ALA A 2 -16.30 -4.42 0.18
N GLN A 3 -16.92 -5.59 0.18
CA GLN A 3 -16.23 -6.89 0.30
C GLN A 3 -16.06 -7.59 -1.06
N THR A 4 -16.42 -6.90 -2.15
CA THR A 4 -16.45 -7.46 -3.51
C THR A 4 -15.95 -6.45 -4.53
N SER A 5 -15.48 -6.96 -5.66
CA SER A 5 -14.96 -6.16 -6.77
C SER A 5 -16.05 -5.26 -7.37
N LEU A 6 -15.79 -3.96 -7.48
CA LEU A 6 -16.55 -3.02 -8.32
C LEU A 6 -16.54 -3.39 -9.82
N LEU A 7 -15.65 -4.31 -10.22
CA LEU A 7 -15.57 -4.86 -11.57
C LEU A 7 -16.24 -6.23 -11.70
N GLN A 8 -17.03 -6.67 -10.72
CA GLN A 8 -17.71 -7.96 -10.80
C GLN A 8 -18.54 -8.06 -12.10
N GLY A 9 -18.24 -9.07 -12.91
CA GLY A 9 -18.87 -9.28 -14.23
C GLY A 9 -18.33 -8.41 -15.37
N LYS A 10 -17.32 -7.56 -15.13
CA LYS A 10 -16.67 -6.71 -16.14
C LYS A 10 -15.24 -7.17 -16.36
N ARG A 11 -14.78 -7.13 -17.61
CA ARG A 11 -13.39 -7.46 -17.95
C ARG A 11 -12.49 -6.23 -17.78
N PHE A 12 -11.32 -6.42 -17.20
CA PHE A 12 -10.26 -5.41 -17.05
C PHE A 12 -9.19 -5.64 -18.12
N TYR A 13 -8.83 -4.60 -18.87
CA TYR A 13 -7.89 -4.71 -20.01
C TYR A 13 -6.90 -3.55 -20.08
N CYS A 14 -5.82 -3.76 -20.85
CA CYS A 14 -4.87 -2.75 -21.33
C CYS A 14 -4.10 -2.01 -20.21
N ARG A 15 -4.09 -2.57 -19.00
CA ARG A 15 -3.56 -1.97 -17.77
C ARG A 15 -2.84 -3.00 -16.89
N GLU A 16 -2.69 -4.23 -17.38
CA GLU A 16 -2.07 -5.35 -16.68
C GLU A 16 -0.60 -5.08 -16.39
N TRP A 17 0.08 -4.34 -17.27
CA TRP A 17 1.48 -3.91 -17.09
C TRP A 17 1.69 -3.14 -15.78
N VAL A 18 0.65 -2.44 -15.27
CA VAL A 18 0.77 -1.68 -14.01
C VAL A 18 0.99 -2.63 -12.84
N PHE A 19 0.34 -3.81 -12.84
CA PHE A 19 0.56 -4.80 -11.79
C PHE A 19 1.98 -5.35 -11.81
N HIS A 20 2.58 -5.53 -12.99
CA HIS A 20 3.99 -5.93 -13.10
C HIS A 20 4.91 -4.87 -12.49
N LYS A 21 4.64 -3.58 -12.71
CA LYS A 21 5.42 -2.51 -12.07
C LYS A 21 5.24 -2.48 -10.56
N ILE A 22 4.01 -2.61 -10.05
CA ILE A 22 3.75 -2.67 -8.61
C ILE A 22 4.51 -3.85 -7.98
N GLN A 23 4.46 -5.03 -8.61
CA GLN A 23 5.18 -6.20 -8.14
C GLN A 23 6.69 -6.00 -8.16
N HIS A 24 7.24 -5.43 -9.24
CA HIS A 24 8.67 -5.14 -9.33
C HIS A 24 9.12 -4.22 -8.20
N CYS A 25 8.41 -3.12 -7.97
CA CYS A 25 8.78 -2.19 -6.92
C CYS A 25 8.69 -2.80 -5.51
N LEU A 26 7.71 -3.67 -5.26
CA LEU A 26 7.62 -4.43 -4.01
C LEU A 26 8.80 -5.40 -3.84
N GLN A 27 9.19 -6.11 -4.91
CA GLN A 27 10.31 -7.04 -4.89
C GLN A 27 11.66 -6.33 -4.69
N GLU A 28 11.88 -5.21 -5.37
CA GLU A 28 13.08 -4.37 -5.17
C GLU A 28 13.20 -3.95 -3.71
N LYS A 29 12.10 -3.58 -3.06
CA LYS A 29 12.11 -3.20 -1.64
C LYS A 29 12.44 -4.39 -0.74
N THR A 30 11.82 -5.54 -0.95
CA THR A 30 12.11 -6.77 -0.20
C THR A 30 13.59 -7.15 -0.33
N ASN A 31 14.15 -7.06 -1.54
CA ASN A 31 15.56 -7.36 -1.79
C ASN A 31 16.51 -6.34 -1.13
N ASN A 32 16.14 -5.05 -1.10
CA ASN A 32 16.92 -4.03 -0.38
C ASN A 32 16.88 -4.22 1.14
N LEU A 33 15.80 -4.81 1.68
CA LEU A 33 15.69 -5.11 3.11
C LEU A 33 16.50 -6.35 3.51
N SER A 34 16.67 -7.33 2.60
CA SER A 34 17.49 -8.53 2.83
C SER A 34 18.99 -8.31 2.60
N GLY A 35 19.41 -7.17 2.04
CA GLY A 35 20.81 -6.90 1.66
C GLY A 35 21.73 -6.37 2.77
N VAL A 36 21.27 -6.25 4.02
CA VAL A 36 22.10 -5.73 5.14
C VAL A 36 22.86 -6.86 5.86
N SER A 37 23.61 -7.67 5.11
CA SER A 37 24.60 -8.60 5.67
C SER A 37 25.76 -8.86 4.72
N SER A 38 26.62 -7.86 4.52
CA SER A 38 28.06 -8.06 4.21
C SER A 38 28.81 -6.73 4.03
N THR A 39 29.63 -6.37 5.01
CA THR A 39 30.87 -5.58 4.79
C THR A 39 31.86 -6.46 4.00
N PRO A 40 32.63 -5.95 3.01
CA PRO A 40 33.88 -5.23 3.31
C PRO A 40 34.35 -4.14 2.30
N SER A 41 34.98 -3.10 2.85
CA SER A 41 36.14 -2.29 2.39
C SER A 41 36.60 -2.29 0.90
N LYS A 42 36.60 -1.10 0.24
CA LYS A 42 37.78 -0.30 -0.22
C LYS A 42 37.50 0.71 -1.37
N GLN A 43 37.77 1.99 -1.06
CA GLN A 43 38.43 3.06 -1.85
C GLN A 43 37.77 3.77 -3.07
N PRO A 44 38.16 5.05 -3.37
CA PRO A 44 37.31 6.06 -4.04
C PRO A 44 37.82 6.69 -5.37
N LEU A 45 36.86 7.29 -6.13
CA LEU A 45 36.94 8.34 -7.21
C LEU A 45 37.45 7.91 -8.62
N PRO A 46 37.20 8.67 -9.75
CA PRO A 46 36.69 10.05 -9.92
C PRO A 46 35.60 10.30 -11.02
N VAL A 47 35.12 11.55 -11.08
CA VAL A 47 34.09 12.19 -11.95
C VAL A 47 34.38 12.25 -13.46
N PRO A 48 33.33 12.39 -14.31
CA PRO A 48 33.37 13.42 -15.36
C PRO A 48 32.06 14.21 -15.56
N PRO A 49 32.09 15.34 -16.32
CA PRO A 49 31.02 16.32 -16.46
C PRO A 49 30.21 16.14 -17.76
N GLY A 50 28.97 16.63 -17.80
CA GLY A 50 28.23 16.77 -19.06
C GLY A 50 26.73 16.87 -18.85
N GLY A 51 26.12 17.91 -19.42
CA GLY A 51 24.72 18.29 -19.22
C GLY A 51 23.71 17.41 -19.96
N GLY A 52 22.47 17.46 -19.47
CA GLY A 52 21.32 16.82 -20.09
C GLY A 52 20.03 17.26 -19.38
N VAL A 53 19.17 17.97 -20.10
CA VAL A 53 17.86 18.47 -19.64
C VAL A 53 16.89 17.29 -19.45
N PRO A 54 16.13 17.15 -18.34
CA PRO A 54 15.11 16.10 -18.23
C PRO A 54 13.75 16.56 -18.78
N VAL A 55 13.23 15.79 -19.72
CA VAL A 55 11.86 15.82 -20.28
C VAL A 55 10.85 15.26 -19.26
N PRO A 56 9.58 15.72 -19.17
CA PRO A 56 8.68 15.31 -18.11
C PRO A 56 7.86 14.07 -18.50
N GLY A 57 8.16 12.94 -17.87
CA GLY A 57 7.43 11.69 -18.05
C GLY A 57 7.99 10.56 -17.20
N GLY A 58 8.16 10.79 -15.90
CA GLY A 58 8.81 9.85 -14.98
C GLY A 58 7.99 9.63 -13.71
N ILE A 59 7.87 8.37 -13.30
CA ILE A 59 7.45 7.97 -11.96
C ILE A 59 8.53 8.48 -11.00
N THR A 60 8.20 9.46 -10.16
CA THR A 60 9.16 10.03 -9.21
C THR A 60 9.15 9.20 -7.92
N THR A 61 10.19 8.39 -7.72
CA THR A 61 10.50 7.76 -6.44
C THR A 61 11.16 8.80 -5.52
N GLY A 62 10.37 9.41 -4.64
CA GLY A 62 10.90 10.33 -3.62
C GLY A 62 11.81 9.59 -2.63
N SER A 63 13.01 10.12 -2.40
CA SER A 63 13.98 9.58 -1.45
C SER A 63 13.67 10.05 -0.02
N ALA A 64 13.57 9.11 0.93
CA ALA A 64 13.45 9.39 2.36
C ALA A 64 14.44 8.53 3.17
N LYS A 65 15.28 9.19 3.99
CA LYS A 65 16.02 8.65 5.17
C LYS A 65 15.36 9.29 6.40
N SER A 66 15.11 8.67 7.56
CA SER A 66 15.54 7.43 8.21
C SER A 66 14.31 6.56 8.53
N GLY A 67 14.41 5.24 8.34
CA GLY A 67 13.26 4.32 8.35
C GLY A 67 12.42 4.47 7.08
N SER A 68 12.99 4.16 5.92
CA SER A 68 12.43 4.47 4.59
C SER A 68 11.08 3.78 4.35
N SER A 69 10.00 4.44 4.79
CA SER A 69 8.64 4.18 4.34
C SER A 69 8.59 4.46 2.83
N TRP A 70 8.13 3.49 2.07
CA TRP A 70 8.03 3.57 0.62
C TRP A 70 6.58 3.37 0.20
N GLY A 71 6.17 4.04 -0.87
CA GLY A 71 4.83 3.88 -1.43
C GLY A 71 4.81 4.22 -2.92
N VAL A 72 3.79 3.71 -3.61
CA VAL A 72 3.48 4.04 -5.01
C VAL A 72 2.29 4.98 -5.05
N LEU A 73 2.44 6.10 -5.76
CA LEU A 73 1.33 6.97 -6.08
C LEU A 73 0.88 6.74 -7.53
N LEU A 74 -0.39 6.37 -7.71
CA LEU A 74 -0.99 6.19 -9.02
C LEU A 74 -1.76 7.45 -9.45
N VAL A 75 -1.25 8.16 -10.44
CA VAL A 75 -1.87 9.38 -11.00
C VAL A 75 -2.42 9.16 -12.40
N GLY A 76 -3.40 9.98 -12.80
CA GLY A 76 -3.98 9.97 -14.14
C GLY A 76 -5.31 10.72 -14.20
N GLY A 77 -5.76 11.09 -15.40
CA GLY A 77 -7.00 11.83 -15.60
C GLY A 77 -8.27 11.11 -15.11
N PRO A 78 -9.42 11.80 -15.00
CA PRO A 78 -10.71 11.18 -14.73
C PRO A 78 -10.99 10.05 -15.74
N GLY A 79 -11.63 8.96 -15.29
CA GLY A 79 -11.96 7.82 -16.16
C GLY A 79 -10.78 6.94 -16.60
N SER A 80 -9.54 7.23 -16.20
CA SER A 80 -8.36 6.45 -16.60
C SER A 80 -8.28 5.03 -16.01
N GLY A 81 -9.22 4.66 -15.14
CA GLY A 81 -9.32 3.32 -14.54
C GLY A 81 -8.49 3.10 -13.27
N LYS A 82 -8.06 4.15 -12.56
CA LYS A 82 -7.26 4.03 -11.31
C LYS A 82 -7.97 3.18 -10.24
N THR A 83 -9.22 3.55 -9.91
CA THR A 83 -10.01 2.81 -8.92
C THR A 83 -10.29 1.38 -9.40
N ALA A 84 -10.60 1.21 -10.68
CA ALA A 84 -10.76 -0.12 -11.30
C ALA A 84 -9.50 -0.98 -11.14
N LEU A 85 -8.30 -0.42 -11.35
CA LEU A 85 -7.04 -1.10 -11.13
C LEU A 85 -6.87 -1.52 -9.66
N CYS A 86 -7.12 -0.62 -8.70
CA CYS A 86 -7.03 -0.94 -7.27
C CYS A 86 -8.03 -2.03 -6.87
N THR A 87 -9.25 -1.97 -7.40
CA THR A 87 -10.27 -2.99 -7.17
C THR A 87 -9.85 -4.33 -7.77
N GLU A 88 -9.31 -4.36 -8.99
CA GLU A 88 -8.82 -5.60 -9.61
C GLU A 88 -7.61 -6.19 -8.86
N LEU A 89 -6.74 -5.32 -8.29
CA LEU A 89 -5.64 -5.74 -7.43
C LEU A 89 -6.13 -6.42 -6.15
N LEU A 90 -7.17 -5.86 -5.52
CA LEU A 90 -7.74 -6.35 -4.26
C LEU A 90 -8.72 -7.50 -4.45
N TRP A 91 -9.36 -7.62 -5.61
CA TRP A 91 -10.31 -8.69 -5.90
C TRP A 91 -10.13 -9.12 -7.35
N PRO A 92 -9.08 -9.92 -7.64
CA PRO A 92 -8.75 -10.31 -9.00
C PRO A 92 -9.88 -11.11 -9.64
N THR A 93 -10.43 -10.58 -10.72
CA THR A 93 -11.52 -11.20 -11.49
C THR A 93 -11.00 -12.16 -12.55
N SER A 94 -9.79 -11.92 -13.08
CA SER A 94 -9.13 -12.89 -13.97
C SER A 94 -8.56 -14.10 -13.22
N ALA A 95 -8.71 -15.29 -13.81
CA ALA A 95 -8.08 -16.52 -13.33
C ALA A 95 -6.58 -16.59 -13.69
N GLN A 96 -6.17 -15.86 -14.73
CA GLN A 96 -4.82 -15.90 -15.30
C GLN A 96 -4.16 -14.53 -15.09
N GLY A 97 -3.30 -14.43 -14.08
CA GLY A 97 -2.60 -13.19 -13.77
C GLY A 97 -1.57 -13.36 -12.66
N THR A 98 -0.33 -12.96 -12.94
CA THR A 98 0.78 -12.89 -11.96
C THR A 98 0.43 -12.04 -10.74
N TYR A 99 -0.48 -11.08 -10.89
CA TYR A 99 -0.96 -10.17 -9.86
C TYR A 99 -1.88 -10.79 -8.80
N ARG A 100 -2.32 -12.06 -8.96
CA ARG A 100 -2.99 -12.79 -7.86
C ARG A 100 -2.09 -12.95 -6.63
N SER A 101 -0.78 -13.00 -6.84
CA SER A 101 0.18 -13.04 -5.74
C SER A 101 0.17 -11.74 -4.92
N LEU A 102 -0.05 -10.59 -5.57
CA LEU A 102 -0.14 -9.29 -4.91
C LEU A 102 -1.37 -9.19 -4.01
N HIS A 103 -2.53 -9.69 -4.46
CA HIS A 103 -3.73 -9.77 -3.62
C HIS A 103 -3.45 -10.51 -2.31
N LYS A 104 -2.76 -11.65 -2.38
CA LYS A 104 -2.41 -12.46 -1.19
C LYS A 104 -1.46 -11.76 -0.22
N GLN A 105 -0.76 -10.72 -0.66
CA GLN A 105 0.13 -9.91 0.15
C GLN A 105 -0.54 -8.62 0.66
N SER A 106 -1.81 -8.39 0.31
CA SER A 106 -2.56 -7.22 0.78
C SER A 106 -2.93 -7.39 2.26
N LEU A 107 -2.44 -6.47 3.10
CA LEU A 107 -2.74 -6.45 4.53
C LEU A 107 -4.11 -5.83 4.83
N ALA A 108 -4.41 -4.72 4.16
CA ALA A 108 -5.66 -3.97 4.31
C ALA A 108 -5.81 -2.98 3.15
N PHE A 109 -7.03 -2.46 3.00
CA PHE A 109 -7.35 -1.41 2.02
C PHE A 109 -8.39 -0.43 2.59
N HIS A 110 -8.45 0.75 1.99
CA HIS A 110 -9.49 1.75 2.26
C HIS A 110 -9.85 2.48 0.98
N PHE A 111 -11.15 2.56 0.69
CA PHE A 111 -11.66 3.39 -0.41
C PHE A 111 -12.30 4.63 0.18
N CYS A 112 -11.62 5.76 0.05
CA CYS A 112 -12.15 7.06 0.44
C CYS A 112 -13.14 7.55 -0.61
N ARG A 113 -14.35 7.89 -0.18
CA ARG A 113 -15.46 8.35 -1.01
C ARG A 113 -15.95 9.69 -0.47
N ALA A 114 -15.93 10.72 -1.31
CA ALA A 114 -16.31 12.07 -0.89
C ALA A 114 -17.80 12.18 -0.52
N ASP A 115 -18.64 11.27 -1.01
CA ASP A 115 -20.08 11.20 -0.78
C ASP A 115 -20.48 10.32 0.42
N ASP A 116 -19.52 9.67 1.08
CA ASP A 116 -19.77 8.71 2.16
C ASP A 116 -18.98 9.10 3.41
N SER A 117 -19.67 9.71 4.38
CA SER A 117 -19.08 10.21 5.63
C SER A 117 -18.36 9.13 6.44
N ASP A 118 -18.80 7.87 6.34
CA ASP A 118 -18.17 6.76 7.07
C ASP A 118 -16.76 6.49 6.56
N THR A 119 -16.53 6.68 5.25
CA THR A 119 -15.21 6.52 4.64
C THR A 119 -14.28 7.72 4.88
N LEU A 120 -14.85 8.86 5.26
CA LEU A 120 -14.12 10.08 5.63
C LEU A 120 -13.73 10.10 7.11
N CYS A 121 -14.38 9.28 7.95
CA CYS A 121 -14.09 9.17 9.37
C CYS A 121 -12.73 8.49 9.61
N VAL A 122 -11.77 9.24 10.18
CA VAL A 122 -10.42 8.73 10.48
C VAL A 122 -10.47 7.59 11.51
N GLY A 123 -11.28 7.71 12.56
CA GLY A 123 -11.45 6.64 13.54
C GLY A 123 -12.03 5.37 12.91
N GLY A 124 -13.01 5.52 12.01
CA GLY A 124 -13.56 4.42 11.20
C GLY A 124 -12.51 3.77 10.30
N PHE A 125 -11.66 4.58 9.65
CA PHE A 125 -10.52 4.10 8.87
C PHE A 125 -9.55 3.25 9.70
N ILE A 126 -9.10 3.75 10.86
CA ILE A 126 -8.15 3.04 11.73
C ILE A 126 -8.74 1.71 12.18
N ARG A 127 -9.96 1.72 12.74
CA ARG A 127 -10.67 0.50 13.17
C ARG A 127 -10.86 -0.48 12.00
N GLY A 128 -11.13 0.04 10.80
CA GLY A 128 -11.24 -0.73 9.58
C GLY A 128 -9.94 -1.42 9.18
N LEU A 129 -8.80 -0.75 9.30
CA LEU A 129 -7.48 -1.35 9.06
C LEU A 129 -7.19 -2.44 10.08
N VAL A 130 -7.37 -2.17 11.38
CA VAL A 130 -7.15 -3.15 12.46
C VAL A 130 -7.97 -4.43 12.20
N ALA A 131 -9.26 -4.27 11.89
CA ALA A 131 -10.14 -5.40 11.61
C ALA A 131 -9.68 -6.21 10.39
N GLN A 132 -9.20 -5.54 9.33
CA GLN A 132 -8.69 -6.22 8.14
C GLN A 132 -7.38 -6.97 8.40
N ILE A 133 -6.42 -6.35 9.09
CA ILE A 133 -5.12 -6.97 9.39
C ILE A 133 -5.31 -8.19 10.30
N CYS A 134 -6.16 -8.10 11.33
CA CYS A 134 -6.49 -9.24 12.19
C CYS A 134 -7.09 -10.40 11.38
N ARG A 135 -8.01 -10.11 10.44
CA ARG A 135 -8.61 -11.14 9.58
C ARG A 135 -7.62 -11.73 8.57
N GLY A 136 -6.67 -10.93 8.09
CA GLY A 136 -5.70 -11.34 7.09
C GLY A 136 -4.66 -12.33 7.62
N GLY A 137 -4.34 -12.30 8.92
CA GLY A 137 -3.40 -13.22 9.55
C GLY A 137 -1.96 -13.15 9.01
N LEU A 138 -1.66 -12.14 8.19
CA LEU A 138 -0.36 -11.93 7.55
C LEU A 138 0.70 -11.33 8.50
N VAL A 139 0.27 -10.82 9.66
CA VAL A 139 1.14 -10.23 10.68
C VAL A 139 1.07 -11.06 11.96
N PRO A 140 2.04 -11.96 12.19
CA PRO A 140 2.08 -12.80 13.40
C PRO A 140 2.08 -11.96 14.67
N GLY A 141 1.31 -12.37 15.68
CA GLY A 141 1.21 -11.68 16.97
C GLY A 141 0.42 -10.36 16.96
N TYR A 142 -0.02 -9.86 15.80
CA TYR A 142 -0.81 -8.63 15.74
C TYR A 142 -2.14 -8.75 16.47
N GLU A 143 -2.84 -9.88 16.30
CA GLU A 143 -4.12 -10.11 16.96
C GLU A 143 -3.98 -10.15 18.49
N GLU A 144 -2.92 -10.77 19.02
CA GLU A 144 -2.62 -10.78 20.45
C GLU A 144 -2.37 -9.36 20.98
N LYS A 145 -1.56 -8.56 20.26
CA LYS A 145 -1.31 -7.16 20.62
C LYS A 145 -2.60 -6.33 20.61
N VAL A 146 -3.49 -6.58 19.65
CA VAL A 146 -4.79 -5.89 19.59
C VAL A 146 -5.71 -6.32 20.74
N ARG A 147 -5.57 -7.52 21.31
CA ARG A 147 -6.34 -7.95 22.50
C ARG A 147 -5.89 -7.30 23.80
N ASP A 148 -4.75 -6.61 23.83
CA ASP A 148 -4.31 -5.84 25.00
C ASP A 148 -5.40 -4.81 25.40
N PRO A 149 -5.88 -4.82 26.66
CA PRO A 149 -6.88 -3.86 27.14
C PRO A 149 -6.52 -2.40 26.88
N ALA A 150 -5.24 -2.02 26.93
CA ALA A 150 -4.80 -0.66 26.66
C ALA A 150 -5.05 -0.28 25.19
N VAL A 151 -4.78 -1.20 24.26
CA VAL A 151 -5.02 -1.01 22.82
C VAL A 151 -6.52 -1.04 22.50
N GLN A 152 -7.28 -1.94 23.13
CA GLN A 152 -8.74 -1.97 22.97
C GLN A 152 -9.41 -0.67 23.44
N SER A 153 -8.89 -0.06 24.51
CA SER A 153 -9.40 1.21 25.01
C SER A 153 -9.23 2.34 23.98
N THR A 154 -8.07 2.45 23.34
CA THR A 154 -7.81 3.49 22.33
C THR A 154 -8.56 3.24 21.02
N LEU A 155 -8.90 1.99 20.70
CA LEU A 155 -9.67 1.61 19.52
C LEU A 155 -11.19 1.74 19.68
N GLN A 156 -11.70 2.07 20.87
CA GLN A 156 -13.13 2.30 21.07
C GLN A 156 -13.64 3.43 20.16
N PRO A 157 -14.88 3.36 19.63
CA PRO A 157 -15.36 4.33 18.66
C PRO A 157 -15.17 5.80 19.05
N GLY A 158 -15.56 6.16 20.27
CA GLY A 158 -15.43 7.52 20.78
C GLY A 158 -13.99 7.94 21.09
N GLU A 159 -13.17 7.04 21.65
CA GLU A 159 -11.78 7.38 22.00
C GLU A 159 -10.88 7.48 20.76
N CYS A 160 -11.08 6.58 19.81
CA CYS A 160 -10.38 6.57 18.53
C CYS A 160 -10.73 7.82 17.69
N GLU A 161 -11.95 8.33 17.78
CA GLU A 161 -12.35 9.58 17.13
C GLU A 161 -11.80 10.82 17.86
N ARG A 162 -11.70 10.76 19.19
CA ARG A 162 -11.12 11.82 20.00
C ARG A 162 -9.61 11.94 19.81
N ASN A 163 -8.90 10.82 19.65
CA ASN A 163 -7.45 10.79 19.49
C ASN A 163 -6.98 9.74 18.47
N PRO A 164 -7.20 9.98 17.16
CA PRO A 164 -6.84 9.03 16.11
C PRO A 164 -5.32 8.84 15.99
N ALA A 165 -4.53 9.84 16.39
CA ALA A 165 -3.06 9.74 16.35
C ALA A 165 -2.53 8.71 17.35
N GLU A 166 -3.09 8.66 18.56
CA GLU A 166 -2.73 7.61 19.52
C GLU A 166 -3.27 6.24 19.11
N ALA A 167 -4.49 6.17 18.58
CA ALA A 167 -5.08 4.92 18.13
C ALA A 167 -4.34 4.27 16.94
N PHE A 168 -3.59 5.04 16.16
CA PHE A 168 -2.85 4.55 14.98
C PHE A 168 -1.42 4.07 15.29
N LYS A 169 -0.87 4.38 16.47
CA LYS A 169 0.49 3.97 16.87
C LYS A 169 0.57 2.47 17.19
#